data_AF-A0AA42P197-F1
#
_entry.id   AF-A0AA42P197-F1
#
_cell.length_a   1.000
_cell.length_b   1.000
_cell.length_c   1.000
_cell.angle_alpha   90.00
_cell.angle_beta   90.00
_cell.angle_gamma   90.00
#
_symmetry.space_group_name_H-M   'P 1'
#
loop_
_entity.id
_entity.type
_entity.pdbx_description
1 polymer ?
#
loop_
_entity_poly.entity_id
_entity_poly.type
_entity_poly.pdbx_seq_one_letter_code
_entity_poly.pdbx_strand_id
1 'polypeptide(L)'
;MNPLGRFTHVRLRWHLLLFSIPCALVGVLATCALFMVWLARPQPSEAFLMAAANWVVMSVWSAYAAVVLGDSWRTTGMEGLHSHEGLLEALPIVSAFQAAAAVAMLFTAIGWEPAALLYTPFLMTICAPWASLSWHMRWLSRQEE
;
A
#
# COMPACT_ATOMS: atom_id res chain seq x y z
N MET A 1 -6.78 17.69 25.05
CA MET A 1 -6.03 16.59 24.39
C MET A 1 -4.94 16.13 25.31
N ASN A 2 -4.92 14.84 25.66
CA ASN A 2 -3.83 14.24 26.41
C ASN A 2 -2.50 14.38 25.64
N PRO A 3 -1.37 14.56 26.33
CA PRO A 3 -0.06 14.66 25.68
C PRO A 3 0.26 13.42 24.82
N LEU A 4 -0.14 12.22 25.28
CA LEU A 4 -0.04 10.96 24.53
C LEU A 4 -0.74 11.01 23.16
N GLY A 5 -1.99 11.48 23.11
CA GLY A 5 -2.73 11.66 21.85
C GLY A 5 -2.05 12.64 20.89
N ARG A 6 -1.43 13.70 21.42
CA ARG A 6 -0.67 14.66 20.60
C ARG A 6 0.57 14.02 19.96
N PHE A 7 1.27 13.12 20.67
CA PHE A 7 2.42 12.39 20.13
C PHE A 7 2.04 11.33 19.10
N THR A 8 0.92 10.63 19.28
CA THR A 8 0.44 9.61 18.33
C THR A 8 -0.07 10.23 17.03
N HIS A 9 -0.75 11.38 17.06
CA HIS A 9 -1.10 12.13 15.84
C HIS A 9 0.11 12.57 15.03
N VAL A 10 1.16 13.05 15.70
CA VAL A 10 2.40 13.48 15.04
C VAL A 10 3.12 12.28 14.42
N ARG A 11 3.18 11.14 15.12
CA ARG A 11 3.76 9.90 14.59
C ARG A 11 3.04 9.38 13.34
N LEU A 12 1.71 9.37 13.32
CA LEU A 12 0.94 8.91 12.15
C LEU A 12 1.22 9.77 10.92
N ARG A 13 1.28 11.10 11.08
CA ARG A 13 1.63 12.01 9.98
C ARG A 13 3.03 11.79 9.46
N TRP A 14 4.01 11.61 10.36
CA TRP A 14 5.38 11.30 9.96
C TRP A 14 5.47 9.97 9.23
N HIS A 15 4.72 8.94 9.66
CA HIS A 15 4.68 7.66 8.97
C HIS A 15 4.10 7.79 7.55
N LEU A 16 3.01 8.55 7.39
CA LEU A 16 2.44 8.85 6.07
C LEU A 16 3.43 9.58 5.17
N LEU A 17 4.03 10.67 5.66
CA LEU A 17 4.90 11.55 4.86
C LEU A 17 6.27 10.96 4.56
N LEU A 18 6.88 10.26 5.52
CA LEU A 18 8.27 9.77 5.39
C LEU A 18 8.37 8.34 4.90
N PHE A 19 7.30 7.55 5.03
CA PHE A 19 7.32 6.13 4.67
C PHE A 19 6.29 5.80 3.60
N SER A 20 5.00 5.92 3.92
CA SER A 20 3.93 5.42 3.02
C SER A 20 3.88 6.14 1.67
N ILE A 21 3.97 7.48 1.65
CA ILE A 21 3.97 8.26 0.39
C ILE A 21 5.24 8.01 -0.44
N PRO A 22 6.47 8.11 0.12
CA PRO A 22 7.68 7.77 -0.62
C PRO A 22 7.66 6.34 -1.17
N CYS A 23 7.23 5.35 -0.38
CA CYS A 23 7.10 3.98 -0.85
C CYS A 23 6.07 3.88 -1.99
N ALA A 24 4.92 4.55 -1.90
CA ALA A 24 3.93 4.58 -2.97
C ALA A 24 4.50 5.16 -4.27
N LEU A 25 5.28 6.25 -4.20
CA LEU A 25 5.96 6.83 -5.35
C LEU A 25 6.97 5.86 -5.97
N VAL A 26 7.77 5.18 -5.15
CA VAL A 26 8.70 4.15 -5.61
C VAL A 26 7.95 2.97 -6.24
N GLY A 27 6.80 2.58 -5.69
CA GLY A 27 5.91 1.57 -6.27
C GLY A 27 5.39 1.97 -7.65
N VAL A 28 4.98 3.23 -7.84
CA VAL A 28 4.57 3.75 -9.16
C VAL A 28 5.73 3.69 -10.15
N LEU A 29 6.92 4.13 -9.75
CA LEU A 29 8.11 4.08 -10.60
C LEU A 29 8.47 2.63 -10.99
N ALA A 30 8.39 1.70 -10.05
CA ALA A 30 8.61 0.28 -10.31
C ALA A 30 7.58 -0.28 -11.31
N THR A 31 6.29 0.05 -11.15
CA THR A 31 5.23 -0.33 -12.09
C THR A 31 5.48 0.24 -13.48
N CYS A 32 5.91 1.50 -13.60
CA CYS A 32 6.30 2.10 -14.87
C CYS A 32 7.49 1.37 -15.52
N ALA A 33 8.52 1.03 -14.74
CA ALA A 33 9.66 0.27 -15.25
C ALA A 33 9.22 -1.11 -15.76
N LEU A 34 8.38 -1.82 -15.01
CA LEU A 34 7.82 -3.11 -15.42
C LEU A 34 6.97 -2.99 -16.69
N PHE A 35 6.19 -1.92 -16.84
CA PHE A 35 5.42 -1.65 -18.04
C PHE A 35 6.31 -1.44 -19.27
N MET A 36 7.41 -0.70 -19.13
CA MET A 36 8.38 -0.50 -20.21
C MET A 36 9.05 -1.83 -20.61
N VAL A 37 9.42 -2.66 -19.64
CA VAL A 37 9.98 -4.00 -19.89
C VAL A 37 8.95 -4.91 -20.58
N TRP A 38 7.69 -4.87 -20.14
CA TRP A 38 6.60 -5.62 -20.74
C TRP A 38 6.35 -5.21 -22.19
N LEU A 39 6.36 -3.90 -22.51
CA LEU A 39 6.21 -3.39 -23.89
C LEU A 39 7.34 -3.85 -24.82
N ALA A 40 8.55 -4.04 -24.30
CA ALA A 40 9.69 -4.51 -25.07
C ALA A 40 9.64 -6.02 -25.40
N ARG A 41 8.67 -6.77 -24.86
CA ARG A 41 8.54 -8.21 -25.11
C ARG A 41 8.01 -8.47 -26.52
N PRO A 42 8.51 -9.49 -27.24
CA PRO A 42 7.99 -9.87 -28.54
C PRO A 42 6.50 -10.25 -28.54
N GLN A 43 6.01 -10.79 -27.41
CA GLN A 43 4.62 -11.16 -27.19
C GLN A 43 4.18 -10.70 -25.79
N PRO A 44 3.68 -9.46 -25.67
CA PRO A 44 3.22 -8.93 -24.38
C PRO A 44 1.97 -9.68 -23.89
N SER A 45 1.98 -10.11 -22.63
CA SER A 45 0.85 -10.83 -22.02
C SER A 45 -0.26 -9.90 -21.55
N GLU A 46 -1.52 -10.21 -21.86
CA GLU A 46 -2.70 -9.49 -21.35
C GLU A 46 -2.83 -9.55 -19.82
N ALA A 47 -2.29 -10.60 -19.19
CA ALA A 47 -2.28 -10.75 -17.73
C ALA A 47 -1.53 -9.61 -17.03
N PHE A 48 -0.53 -9.00 -17.68
CA PHE A 48 0.14 -7.82 -17.17
C PHE A 48 -0.84 -6.64 -17.03
N LEU A 49 -1.65 -6.38 -18.06
CA LEU A 49 -2.61 -5.28 -18.06
C LEU A 49 -3.70 -5.48 -17.01
N MET A 50 -4.19 -6.72 -16.86
CA MET A 50 -5.13 -7.05 -15.79
C MET A 50 -4.52 -6.84 -14.40
N ALA A 51 -3.28 -7.28 -14.19
CA ALA A 51 -2.57 -7.08 -12.93
C ALA A 51 -2.31 -5.59 -12.66
N ALA A 52 -1.91 -4.82 -13.67
CA ALA A 52 -1.69 -3.39 -13.58
C ALA A 52 -2.98 -2.63 -13.27
N ALA A 53 -4.08 -2.93 -13.96
CA ALA A 53 -5.38 -2.33 -13.71
C ALA A 53 -5.85 -2.62 -12.28
N ASN A 54 -5.75 -3.87 -11.83
CA ASN A 54 -6.08 -4.26 -10.46
C ASN A 54 -5.21 -3.51 -9.43
N TRP A 55 -3.90 -3.43 -9.67
CA TRP A 55 -2.98 -2.71 -8.81
C TRP A 55 -3.31 -1.21 -8.72
N VAL A 56 -3.66 -0.57 -9.83
CA VAL A 56 -4.04 0.86 -9.87
C VAL A 56 -5.33 1.09 -9.09
N VAL A 57 -6.38 0.31 -9.33
CA VAL A 57 -7.67 0.43 -8.64
C VAL A 57 -7.48 0.30 -7.13
N MET A 58 -6.73 -0.72 -6.70
CA MET A 58 -6.43 -0.92 -5.29
C MET A 58 -5.54 0.18 -4.71
N SER A 59 -4.61 0.75 -5.49
CA SER A 59 -3.78 1.88 -5.05
C SER A 59 -4.59 3.13 -4.79
N VAL A 60 -5.55 3.45 -5.67
CA VAL A 60 -6.46 4.58 -5.51
C VAL A 60 -7.34 4.36 -4.28
N TRP A 61 -7.93 3.16 -4.13
CA TRP A 61 -8.76 2.84 -2.99
C TRP A 61 -7.99 2.92 -1.66
N SER A 62 -6.79 2.34 -1.60
CA SER A 62 -5.95 2.35 -0.39
C SER A 62 -5.48 3.76 -0.03
N ALA A 63 -5.16 4.60 -1.02
CA ALA A 63 -4.83 6.00 -0.79
C ALA A 63 -6.02 6.78 -0.22
N TYR A 64 -7.22 6.57 -0.77
CA TYR A 64 -8.46 7.16 -0.24
C TYR A 64 -8.71 6.72 1.21
N ALA A 65 -8.65 5.41 1.47
CA ALA A 65 -8.86 4.87 2.81
C ALA A 65 -7.82 5.40 3.82
N ALA A 66 -6.56 5.53 3.41
CA ALA A 66 -5.50 6.11 4.22
C ALA A 66 -5.77 7.57 4.61
N VAL A 67 -6.29 8.38 3.68
CA VAL A 67 -6.67 9.78 3.95
C VAL A 67 -7.87 9.84 4.90
N VAL A 68 -8.94 9.07 4.64
CA VAL A 68 -10.13 9.04 5.49
C VAL A 68 -9.79 8.62 6.92
N LEU A 69 -9.01 7.55 7.09
CA LEU A 69 -8.58 7.08 8.41
C LEU A 69 -7.65 8.08 9.09
N GLY A 70 -6.73 8.69 8.33
CA GLY A 70 -5.83 9.73 8.85
C GLY A 70 -6.55 10.98 9.33
N ASP A 71 -7.56 11.42 8.58
CA ASP A 71 -8.39 12.58 8.95
C ASP A 71 -9.35 12.25 10.09
N SER A 72 -9.98 11.07 10.09
CA SER A 72 -10.85 10.63 11.18
C SER A 72 -10.09 10.50 12.50
N TRP A 73 -8.88 9.92 12.45
CA TRP A 73 -7.99 9.93 13.59
C TRP A 73 -7.67 11.35 14.04
N ARG A 74 -7.32 12.25 13.11
CA ARG A 74 -6.99 13.65 13.44
C ARG A 74 -8.13 14.41 14.11
N THR A 75 -9.38 14.19 13.70
CA THR A 75 -10.54 14.97 14.15
C THR A 75 -11.13 14.43 15.45
N THR A 76 -11.28 13.11 15.57
CA THR A 76 -12.01 12.48 16.67
C THR A 76 -11.22 11.35 17.36
N GLY A 77 -9.94 11.17 17.03
CA GLY A 77 -9.09 10.16 17.67
C GLY A 77 -9.61 8.75 17.43
N MET A 78 -9.64 7.94 18.48
CA MET A 78 -10.07 6.54 18.42
C MET A 78 -11.53 6.36 17.98
N GLU A 79 -12.44 7.23 18.41
CA GLU A 79 -13.85 7.18 17.96
C GLU A 79 -13.95 7.30 16.43
N GLY A 80 -13.09 8.12 15.83
CA GLY A 80 -12.95 8.26 14.38
C GLY A 80 -12.46 6.99 13.69
N LEU A 81 -11.52 6.28 14.30
CA LEU A 81 -11.05 4.98 13.78
C LEU A 81 -12.13 3.90 13.89
N HIS A 82 -12.83 3.80 15.04
CA HIS A 82 -13.90 2.81 15.22
C HIS A 82 -15.07 3.03 14.27
N SER A 83 -15.44 4.28 13.99
CA SER A 83 -16.48 4.57 12.98
C SER A 83 -16.11 4.10 11.56
N HIS A 84 -14.85 3.77 11.31
CA HIS A 84 -14.32 3.29 10.03
C HIS A 84 -13.61 1.92 10.16
N GLU A 85 -14.01 1.10 11.13
CA GLU A 85 -13.38 -0.21 11.39
C GLU A 85 -13.32 -1.09 10.13
N GLY A 86 -14.38 -1.12 9.32
CA GLY A 86 -14.38 -1.86 8.05
C GLY A 86 -13.28 -1.44 7.06
N LEU A 87 -12.92 -0.14 7.02
CA LEU A 87 -11.79 0.33 6.20
C LEU A 87 -10.45 -0.11 6.80
N LEU A 88 -10.31 -0.04 8.12
CA LEU A 88 -9.13 -0.50 8.85
C LEU A 88 -8.92 -2.02 8.72
N GLU A 89 -10.01 -2.78 8.62
CA GLU A 89 -10.01 -4.22 8.40
C GLU A 89 -9.63 -4.60 6.96
N ALA A 90 -10.19 -3.89 5.99
CA ALA A 90 -9.98 -4.16 4.57
C ALA A 90 -8.58 -3.73 4.06
N LEU A 91 -7.97 -2.71 4.65
CA LEU A 91 -6.70 -2.13 4.17
C LEU A 91 -5.54 -3.13 4.04
N PRO A 92 -5.26 -4.02 5.01
CA PRO A 92 -4.23 -5.05 4.85
C PRO A 92 -4.58 -6.07 3.78
N ILE A 93 -5.86 -6.43 3.64
CA ILE A 93 -6.34 -7.39 2.63
C ILE A 93 -6.09 -6.80 1.24
N VAL A 94 -6.53 -5.57 1.01
CA VAL A 94 -6.31 -4.86 -0.26
C VAL A 94 -4.82 -4.69 -0.53
N SER A 95 -4.02 -4.38 0.49
CA SER A 95 -2.56 -4.28 0.36
C SER A 95 -1.92 -5.62 -0.04
N ALA A 96 -2.41 -6.75 0.49
CA ALA A 96 -1.93 -8.08 0.08
C ALA A 96 -2.24 -8.37 -1.40
N PHE A 97 -3.43 -7.99 -1.87
CA PHE A 97 -3.76 -8.11 -3.29
C PHE A 97 -2.96 -7.16 -4.17
N GLN A 98 -2.63 -5.95 -3.71
CA GLN A 98 -1.70 -5.06 -4.43
C GLN A 98 -0.32 -5.70 -4.56
N ALA A 99 0.20 -6.25 -3.47
CA ALA A 99 1.48 -6.95 -3.49
C ALA A 99 1.45 -8.11 -4.49
N ALA A 100 0.41 -8.96 -4.45
CA ALA A 100 0.23 -10.06 -5.41
C ALA A 100 0.15 -9.58 -6.86
N ALA A 101 -0.56 -8.48 -7.13
CA ALA A 101 -0.67 -7.88 -8.45
C ALA A 101 0.70 -7.37 -8.95
N ALA A 102 1.50 -6.73 -8.09
CA ALA A 102 2.85 -6.29 -8.43
C ALA A 102 3.78 -7.47 -8.77
N VAL A 103 3.65 -8.58 -8.05
CA VAL A 103 4.39 -9.81 -8.34
C VAL A 103 3.96 -10.45 -9.65
N ALA A 104 2.66 -10.46 -9.94
CA ALA A 104 2.16 -10.90 -11.23
C ALA A 104 2.68 -10.03 -12.38
N MET A 105 2.71 -8.70 -12.20
CA MET A 105 3.32 -7.77 -13.17
C MET A 105 4.80 -8.09 -13.39
N LEU A 106 5.57 -8.38 -12.33
CA LEU A 106 6.98 -8.78 -12.44
C LEU A 106 7.11 -10.02 -13.32
N PHE A 107 6.48 -11.14 -12.96
CA PHE A 107 6.64 -12.39 -13.70
C PHE A 107 6.10 -12.32 -15.14
N THR A 108 5.06 -11.52 -15.38
CA THR A 108 4.54 -11.31 -16.74
C THR A 108 5.41 -10.36 -17.56
N ALA A 109 6.19 -9.47 -16.94
CA ALA A 109 7.14 -8.59 -17.61
C ALA A 109 8.48 -9.27 -17.92
N ILE A 110 9.11 -9.94 -16.95
CA ILE A 110 10.45 -10.54 -17.11
C ILE A 110 10.44 -12.04 -17.41
N GLY A 111 9.31 -12.72 -17.20
CA GLY A 111 9.23 -14.18 -17.25
C GLY A 111 9.54 -14.82 -15.90
N TRP A 112 9.39 -16.14 -15.83
CA TRP A 112 9.74 -16.89 -14.63
C TRP A 112 11.25 -17.13 -14.58
N GLU A 113 11.96 -16.37 -13.75
CA GLU A 113 13.36 -16.62 -13.43
C GLU A 113 13.53 -16.80 -11.92
N PRO A 114 14.26 -17.82 -11.43
CA PRO A 114 14.47 -18.02 -9.99
C PRO A 114 15.10 -16.81 -9.29
N ALA A 115 15.96 -16.06 -9.99
CA ALA A 115 16.57 -14.84 -9.47
C ALA A 115 15.54 -13.72 -9.24
N ALA A 116 14.43 -13.71 -9.97
CA ALA A 116 13.34 -12.77 -9.78
C ALA A 116 12.73 -12.86 -8.37
N LEU A 117 12.81 -14.05 -7.76
CA LEU A 117 12.29 -14.27 -6.41
C LEU A 117 12.99 -13.38 -5.36
N LEU A 118 14.24 -12.98 -5.60
CA LEU A 118 15.00 -12.10 -4.71
C LEU A 118 14.45 -10.66 -4.70
N TYR A 119 13.83 -10.21 -5.80
CA TYR A 119 13.27 -8.86 -5.92
C TYR A 119 11.81 -8.78 -5.45
N THR A 120 11.12 -9.92 -5.38
CA THR A 120 9.71 -10.00 -4.95
C THR A 120 9.42 -9.34 -3.62
N PRO A 121 10.20 -9.56 -2.54
CA PRO A 121 9.93 -8.92 -1.25
C PRO A 121 10.03 -7.40 -1.32
N PHE A 122 11.01 -6.88 -2.06
CA PHE A 122 11.15 -5.44 -2.29
C PHE A 122 9.93 -4.88 -3.02
N LEU A 123 9.53 -5.53 -4.12
CA LEU A 123 8.34 -5.18 -4.90
C LEU A 123 7.07 -5.20 -4.05
N MET A 124 6.86 -6.24 -3.24
CA MET A 124 5.72 -6.32 -2.32
C MET A 124 5.70 -5.13 -1.35
N THR A 125 6.86 -4.75 -0.81
CA THR A 125 6.96 -3.69 0.21
C THR A 125 6.69 -2.30 -0.37
N ILE A 126 7.25 -2.00 -1.56
CA ILE A 126 7.09 -0.69 -2.22
C ILE A 126 5.75 -0.56 -2.96
N CYS A 127 5.21 -1.66 -3.50
CA CYS A 127 3.94 -1.65 -4.23
C CYS A 127 2.71 -1.91 -3.35
N ALA A 128 2.88 -2.24 -2.07
CA ALA A 128 1.83 -2.29 -1.06
C ALA A 128 2.18 -1.43 0.17
N PRO A 129 2.46 -0.13 -0.01
CA PRO A 129 2.96 0.74 1.05
C PRO A 129 1.95 0.92 2.19
N TRP A 130 0.66 0.71 1.90
CA TRP A 130 -0.47 0.87 2.81
C TRP A 130 -0.58 -0.25 3.86
N ALA A 131 0.10 -1.39 3.65
CA ALA A 131 0.19 -2.45 4.65
C ALA A 131 0.86 -1.96 5.94
N SER A 132 1.94 -1.18 5.81
CA SER A 132 2.63 -0.60 6.97
C SER A 132 1.76 0.39 7.75
N LEU A 133 1.02 1.23 7.03
CA LEU A 133 0.11 2.22 7.61
C LEU A 133 -1.05 1.55 8.36
N SER A 134 -1.65 0.54 7.76
CA SER A 134 -2.76 -0.19 8.36
C SER A 134 -2.33 -0.93 9.64
N TRP A 135 -1.14 -1.53 9.64
CA TRP A 135 -0.54 -2.09 10.84
C TRP A 135 -0.32 -1.03 11.92
N HIS A 136 0.20 0.14 11.55
CA HIS A 136 0.42 1.24 12.49
C HIS A 136 -0.88 1.76 13.10
N MET A 137 -1.93 1.94 12.30
CA MET A 137 -3.25 2.39 12.78
C MET A 137 -3.92 1.35 13.67
N ARG A 138 -3.83 0.05 13.35
CA ARG A 138 -4.32 -1.04 14.23
C ARG A 138 -3.53 -1.14 15.53
N TRP A 139 -2.24 -0.86 15.50
CA TRP A 139 -1.44 -0.79 16.72
C TRP A 139 -1.89 0.38 17.60
N LEU A 140 -2.10 1.56 17.00
CA LEU A 140 -2.62 2.73 17.71
C LEU A 140 -4.00 2.47 18.33
N SER A 141 -4.91 1.80 17.62
CA SER A 141 -6.24 1.49 18.16
C SER A 141 -6.19 0.59 19.39
N ARG A 142 -5.16 -0.27 19.52
CA ARG A 142 -4.97 -1.17 20.67
C ARG A 142 -4.21 -0.56 21.85
N GLN A 143 -3.57 0.59 21.69
CA GLN A 143 -2.78 1.22 22.76
C GLN A 143 -3.60 2.16 23.66
N GLU A 144 -4.80 2.54 23.23
CA GLU A 144 -5.67 3.47 23.96
C GLU A 144 -6.90 2.76 24.59
N GLU A 145 -7.05 1.44 24.41
CA GLU A 145 -7.93 0.55 25.21
C GLU A 145 -7.30 0.20 26.57
#